data_AF-A0A6B0T635-F1
#
_entry.id   AF-A0A6B0T635-F1
#
_cell.length_a   1.000
_cell.length_b   1.000
_cell.length_c   1.000
_cell.angle_alpha   90.00
_cell.angle_beta   90.00
_cell.angle_gamma   90.00
#
_symmetry.space_group_name_H-M   'P 1'
#
loop_
_entity.id
_entity.type
_entity.pdbx_description
1 polymer ?
#
loop_
_entity_poly.entity_id
_entity_poly.type
_entity_poly.pdbx_seq_one_letter_code
_entity_poly.pdbx_strand_id
1 'polypeptide(L)' 'MTHEKLRDESIANADEFEAVLAEAVEKAIESDVDVRGAWEFRTRGSTHDWEVEIVELARRPDDEDE' A
#
# COMPACT_ATOMS: atom_id res chain seq x y z
N MET A 1 19.60 -7.18 0.90
CA MET A 1 18.60 -6.57 1.79
C MET A 1 17.56 -7.63 2.06
N THR A 2 17.34 -7.97 3.33
CA THR A 2 16.24 -8.84 3.74
C THR A 2 14.96 -8.05 3.59
N HIS A 3 14.26 -8.21 2.45
CA HIS A 3 12.85 -7.86 2.41
C HIS A 3 12.18 -8.78 3.41
N GLU A 4 11.76 -8.25 4.56
CA GLU A 4 10.71 -8.90 5.33
C GLU A 4 9.56 -9.10 4.35
N LYS A 5 9.37 -10.36 3.94
CA LYS A 5 8.26 -10.71 3.09
C LYS A 5 7.03 -10.32 3.88
N LEU A 6 6.25 -9.38 3.36
CA LEU A 6 4.82 -9.31 3.65
C LEU A 6 4.31 -10.75 3.67
N ARG A 7 3.55 -11.10 4.70
CA ARG A 7 3.18 -12.49 4.96
C ARG A 7 2.64 -13.11 3.68
N ASP A 8 2.92 -14.39 3.47
CA ASP A 8 2.39 -15.18 2.35
C ASP A 8 0.91 -15.49 2.61
N GLU A 9 0.13 -14.44 2.83
CA GLU A 9 -1.30 -14.47 3.12
C GLU A 9 -2.03 -14.40 1.80
N SER A 10 -2.91 -15.37 1.56
CA SER A 10 -3.77 -15.37 0.37
C SER A 10 -4.80 -14.26 0.53
N ILE A 11 -4.76 -13.26 -0.35
CA ILE A 11 -5.75 -12.19 -0.42
C ILE A 11 -6.97 -12.72 -1.18
N ALA A 12 -8.08 -12.92 -0.48
CA ALA A 12 -9.32 -13.49 -1.00
C ALA A 12 -10.40 -12.45 -1.30
N ASN A 13 -10.29 -11.25 -0.72
CA ASN A 13 -11.27 -10.18 -0.87
C ASN A 13 -10.61 -8.78 -0.83
N ALA A 14 -11.42 -7.75 -1.10
CA ALA A 14 -10.96 -6.36 -1.17
C ALA A 14 -10.51 -5.82 0.20
N ASP A 15 -11.23 -6.14 1.28
CA ASP A 15 -10.86 -5.71 2.63
C ASP A 15 -9.48 -6.25 3.05
N GLU A 16 -9.18 -7.50 2.73
CA GLU A 16 -7.86 -8.10 2.95
C GLU A 16 -6.77 -7.43 2.10
N PHE A 17 -7.08 -7.07 0.86
CA PHE A 17 -6.15 -6.33 0.00
C PHE A 17 -5.83 -4.95 0.59
N GLU A 18 -6.85 -4.22 1.03
CA GLU A 18 -6.71 -2.90 1.65
C GLU A 18 -5.91 -2.97 2.95
N ALA A 19 -6.18 -3.97 3.80
CA ALA A 19 -5.44 -4.17 5.04
C ALA A 19 -3.94 -4.45 4.81
N VAL A 20 -3.61 -5.29 3.83
CA VAL A 20 -2.21 -5.58 3.48
C VAL A 20 -1.52 -4.34 2.90
N LEU A 21 -2.21 -3.56 2.07
CA LEU A 21 -1.67 -2.32 1.51
C LEU A 21 -1.43 -1.28 2.61
N ALA A 22 -2.36 -1.12 3.55
CA ALA A 22 -2.21 -0.24 4.69
C ALA A 22 -1.00 -0.63 5.55
N GLU A 23 -0.87 -1.91 5.92
CA GLU A 23 0.27 -2.40 6.71
C GLU A 23 1.61 -2.15 5.99
N ALA A 24 1.65 -2.37 4.67
CA ALA A 24 2.86 -2.15 3.88
C ALA A 24 3.28 -0.67 3.85
N VAL A 25 2.31 0.23 3.68
CA VAL A 25 2.55 1.68 3.68
C VAL A 25 2.98 2.17 5.05
N GLU A 26 2.31 1.72 6.12
CA GLU A 26 2.66 2.06 7.51
C GLU A 26 4.11 1.68 7.83
N LYS A 27 4.50 0.42 7.57
CA LYS A 27 5.87 -0.06 7.83
C LYS A 27 6.94 0.72 7.05
N ALA A 28 6.63 1.12 5.82
CA ALA A 28 7.53 1.92 5.00
C ALA A 28 7.71 3.33 5.59
N ILE A 29 6.62 3.97 6.01
CA ILE A 29 6.65 5.29 6.68
C ILE A 29 7.42 5.20 8.00
N GLU A 30 7.16 4.19 8.84
CA GLU A 30 7.89 3.96 10.10
C GLU A 30 9.40 3.76 9.88
N SER A 31 9.78 3.32 8.68
CA SER A 31 11.17 3.12 8.25
C SER A 31 11.77 4.32 7.51
N ASP A 32 11.12 5.49 7.53
CA ASP A 32 11.53 6.72 6.84
C ASP A 32 11.66 6.57 5.31
N VAL A 33 10.88 5.66 4.72
CA VAL A 33 10.79 5.48 3.27
C VAL A 33 9.71 6.40 2.71
N ASP A 34 10.06 7.22 1.72
CA ASP A 34 9.07 8.00 0.96
C ASP A 34 8.25 7.07 0.06
N VAL A 35 6.98 6.90 0.41
CA VAL A 35 6.02 6.03 -0.29
C VAL A 35 5.28 6.73 -1.42
N ARG A 36 5.54 8.01 -1.69
CA ARG A 36 4.84 8.76 -2.75
C ARG A 36 5.37 8.38 -4.11
N GLY A 37 4.46 8.23 -5.07
CA GLY A 37 4.84 7.95 -6.45
C GLY A 37 3.79 7.16 -7.22
N ALA A 38 4.12 6.86 -8.47
CA ALA A 38 3.34 6.03 -9.37
C ALA A 38 4.22 4.90 -9.90
N TRP A 39 3.69 3.68 -9.88
CA TRP A 39 4.39 2.49 -10.36
C TRP A 39 3.47 1.65 -11.24
N GLU A 40 4.00 1.29 -12.41
CA GLU A 40 3.37 0.33 -13.31
C GLU A 40 3.90 -1.08 -13.03
N PHE A 41 3.01 -2.06 -12.90
CA PHE A 41 3.40 -3.46 -12.79
C PHE A 41 2.47 -4.39 -13.54
N ARG A 42 3.06 -5.51 -13.95
CA ARG A 42 2.35 -6.62 -14.60
C ARG A 42 2.25 -7.79 -13.65
N THR A 43 1.04 -8.24 -13.36
CA THR A 43 0.84 -9.44 -12.55
C THR A 43 1.02 -10.69 -13.41
N ARG A 44 1.66 -11.72 -12.85
CA ARG A 44 1.82 -13.01 -13.55
C ARG A 44 0.45 -13.65 -13.72
N GLY A 45 -0.07 -13.66 -14.95
CA GLY A 45 -1.34 -14.31 -15.29
C GLY A 45 -2.52 -13.36 -15.55
N SER A 46 -2.38 -12.05 -15.34
CA SER A 46 -3.36 -11.07 -15.85
C SER A 46 -3.01 -10.62 -17.26
N THR A 47 -4.03 -10.31 -18.06
CA THR A 47 -3.88 -9.68 -19.37
C THR A 47 -3.66 -8.17 -19.28
N HIS A 48 -3.73 -7.59 -18.08
CA HIS A 48 -3.72 -6.14 -17.85
C HIS A 48 -2.44 -5.69 -17.16
N ASP A 49 -1.97 -4.52 -17.56
CA ASP A 49 -0.99 -3.73 -16.82
C ASP A 49 -1.74 -2.88 -15.78
N TRP A 50 -1.14 -2.74 -14.60
CA TRP A 50 -1.73 -2.00 -13.47
C TRP A 50 -0.84 -0.83 -13.11
N GLU A 51 -1.48 0.29 -12.78
CA GLU A 51 -0.83 1.44 -12.16
C GLU A 51 -1.28 1.53 -10.70
N VAL A 52 -0.34 1.74 -9.79
CA VAL A 52 -0.61 2.13 -8.41
C VAL A 52 0.03 3.48 -8.17
N GLU A 53 -0.80 4.44 -7.77
CA GLU A 53 -0.41 5.78 -7.37
C GLU A 53 -0.66 5.93 -5.86
N ILE A 54 0.36 6.39 -5.13
CA ILE A 54 0.26 6.75 -3.72
C ILE A 54 0.48 8.25 -3.60
N VAL A 55 -0.56 8.95 -3.16
CA VAL A 55 -0.58 10.39 -2.93
C VAL A 55 -1.00 10.68 -1.49
N GLU A 56 -0.32 11.62 -0.84
CA GLU A 56 -0.74 12.10 0.47
C GLU A 56 -2.02 12.95 0.31
N LEU A 57 -3.05 12.59 1.05
CA LEU A 57 -4.28 13.37 1.10
C LEU A 57 -4.17 14.42 2.21
N ALA A 58 -4.82 15.57 1.99
CA ALA A 58 -4.93 16.57 3.05
C ALA A 58 -5.61 15.94 4.29
N ARG A 59 -5.06 16.22 5.48
CA ARG A 59 -5.74 15.87 6.73
C ARG A 59 -7.11 16.52 6.71
N ARG A 60 -8.16 15.72 6.99
CA ARG A 60 -9.47 16.30 7.21
C ARG A 60 -9.39 17.15 8.48
N PRO A 61 -9.96 18.35 8.50
CA PRO A 61 -9.93 19.23 9.67
C PRO A 61 -10.75 18.71 10.86
N ASP A 62 -11.27 17.48 10.82
CA ASP A 62 -12.18 16.91 11.82
C ASP A 62 -11.50 15.89 12.77
N ASP A 63 -10.16 15.81 12.77
CA ASP A 63 -9.37 14.94 13.66
C ASP A 63 -8.62 15.75 14.75
N GLU A 64 -9.07 16.98 15.07
CA GLU A 64 -8.50 17.82 16.15
C GLU A 64 -9.45 18.04 17.35
N ASP A 65 -10.60 17.38 17.42
CA ASP A 65 -11.53 17.49 18.57
C ASP A 65 -12.06 16.11 19.01
N GLU A 66 -11.26 15.34 19.76
CA GLU A 66 -11.76 14.44 20.82
C GLU A 66 -10.81 14.39 22.03
#